data_AF-A0A921HSB8-F1
#
_entry.id   AF-A0A921HSB8-F1
#
_cell.length_a   1.000
_cell.length_b   1.000
_cell.length_c   1.000
_cell.angle_alpha   90.00
_cell.angle_beta   90.00
_cell.angle_gamma   90.00
#
_symmetry.space_group_name_H-M   'P 1'
#
loop_
_entity.id
_entity.type
_entity.pdbx_description
1 polymer ?
#
loop_
_entity_poly.entity_id
_entity_poly.type
_entity_poly.pdbx_seq_one_letter_code
_entity_poly.pdbx_strand_id
1 'polypeptide(L)' 'MLDNNIRVRKLEESNFFPIPESIKLQNDSYNVYQNEEGMIIYVPKKNNPFKNSKIIEKYQGSNQKEEIGNSLIVKEL' A
#
# COMPACT_ATOMS: atom_id res chain seq x y z
N MET A 1 -27.65 -2.34 -11.98
CA MET A 1 -26.59 -2.29 -10.95
C MET A 1 -25.55 -3.31 -11.33
N LEU A 2 -24.25 -2.99 -11.29
CA LEU A 2 -23.23 -4.03 -11.47
C LEU A 2 -23.27 -4.92 -10.23
N ASP A 3 -23.58 -6.20 -10.42
CA ASP A 3 -23.43 -7.20 -9.37
C ASP A 3 -21.93 -7.31 -9.03
N ASN A 4 -21.52 -6.67 -7.93
CA ASN A 4 -20.15 -6.77 -7.40
C ASN A 4 -19.90 -8.13 -6.70
N ASN A 5 -20.74 -9.14 -6.96
CA ASN A 5 -20.57 -10.49 -6.46
C ASN A 5 -19.73 -11.31 -7.45
N ILE A 6 -18.51 -11.67 -7.05
CA ILE A 6 -17.64 -12.54 -7.82
C ILE A 6 -17.65 -13.95 -7.23
N ARG A 7 -17.63 -14.96 -8.11
CA ARG A 7 -17.49 -16.37 -7.71
C ARG A 7 -16.05 -16.83 -7.91
N VAL A 8 -15.55 -17.60 -6.95
CA VAL A 8 -14.28 -18.32 -7.07
C VAL A 8 -14.36 -19.25 -8.27
N ARG A 9 -13.31 -19.26 -9.08
CA ARG A 9 -13.11 -20.24 -10.15
C ARG A 9 -11.95 -21.16 -9.78
N LYS A 10 -12.01 -22.39 -10.25
CA LYS A 10 -10.94 -23.39 -10.07
C LYS A 10 -10.20 -23.57 -11.39
N LEU A 11 -8.88 -23.40 -11.37
CA LEU A 11 -7.98 -23.70 -12.49
C LEU A 11 -6.95 -24.69 -11.96
N GLU A 12 -6.98 -25.90 -12.49
CA GLU A 12 -6.17 -27.03 -12.02
C GLU A 12 -6.36 -27.26 -10.51
N GLU A 13 -5.29 -27.07 -9.73
CA GLU A 13 -5.29 -27.23 -8.27
C GLU A 13 -5.49 -25.89 -7.54
N SER A 14 -5.59 -24.78 -8.27
CA SER A 14 -5.65 -23.42 -7.71
C SER A 14 -7.03 -22.80 -7.81
N ASN A 15 -7.38 -22.01 -6.80
CA ASN A 15 -8.57 -21.18 -6.79
C ASN A 15 -8.20 -19.75 -7.14
N PHE A 16 -8.99 -19.11 -8.01
CA PHE A 16 -8.77 -17.74 -8.45
C PHE A 16 -10.06 -16.92 -8.38
N PHE A 17 -9.91 -15.66 -7.97
CA PHE A 17 -10.97 -14.67 -7.96
C PHE A 17 -10.86 -13.82 -9.22
N PRO A 18 -11.86 -13.82 -10.12
CA PRO A 18 -11.86 -12.90 -11.25
C PRO A 18 -12.02 -11.46 -10.73
N ILE A 19 -11.15 -10.56 -11.19
CA ILE A 19 -11.23 -9.14 -10.82
C ILE A 19 -12.24 -8.47 -11.75
N PRO A 20 -13.28 -7.80 -11.21
CA PRO A 20 -14.25 -7.06 -12.01
C PRO A 20 -13.58 -5.95 -12.84
N GLU A 21 -14.11 -5.68 -14.03
CA GLU A 21 -13.61 -4.62 -14.93
C GLU A 21 -13.65 -3.22 -14.31
N SER A 22 -14.52 -3.00 -13.32
CA SER A 22 -14.59 -1.74 -12.57
C SER A 22 -13.34 -1.46 -11.73
N ILE A 23 -12.53 -2.48 -11.43
CA ILE A 23 -11.29 -2.35 -10.66
C ILE A 23 -10.10 -2.27 -11.61
N LYS A 24 -9.46 -1.10 -11.66
CA LYS A 24 -8.22 -0.91 -12.43
C LYS A 24 -7.02 -1.41 -11.63
N LEU A 25 -6.32 -2.40 -12.17
CA LEU A 25 -5.05 -2.86 -11.62
C LEU A 25 -3.98 -1.77 -11.78
N GLN A 26 -3.17 -1.59 -10.74
CA GLN A 26 -2.10 -0.58 -10.71
C GLN A 26 -0.72 -1.20 -10.97
N ASN A 27 -0.54 -2.49 -10.67
CA ASN A 27 0.72 -3.23 -10.81
C ASN A 27 0.43 -4.67 -11.25
N ASP A 28 1.46 -5.41 -11.68
CA ASP A 28 1.33 -6.82 -12.10
C ASP A 28 1.45 -7.83 -10.94
N SER A 29 1.86 -7.37 -9.75
CA SER A 29 2.07 -8.25 -8.59
C SER A 29 1.59 -7.62 -7.29
N TYR A 30 1.05 -8.48 -6.42
CA TYR A 30 0.41 -8.10 -5.16
C TYR A 30 0.85 -9.03 -4.03
N ASN A 31 0.95 -8.50 -2.82
CA ASN A 31 0.94 -9.31 -1.60
C ASN A 31 -0.52 -9.56 -1.21
N VAL A 32 -0.81 -10.76 -0.70
CA VAL A 32 -2.15 -11.17 -0.30
C VAL A 32 -2.15 -11.46 1.18
N TYR A 33 -3.10 -10.86 1.90
CA TYR A 33 -3.27 -11.05 3.33
C TYR A 33 -4.73 -11.39 3.64
N GLN A 34 -4.95 -12.13 4.72
CA GLN A 34 -6.26 -12.35 5.30
C GLN A 34 -6.26 -11.77 6.71
N ASN A 35 -7.24 -10.93 7.04
CA ASN A 35 -7.40 -10.43 8.40
C ASN A 35 -8.29 -11.37 9.23
N GLU A 36 -8.48 -11.05 10.51
CA GLU A 36 -9.28 -11.87 11.44
C GLU A 36 -10.76 -11.98 11.04
N GLU A 37 -11.30 -10.97 10.35
CA GLU A 37 -12.67 -10.98 9.82
C GLU A 37 -12.81 -11.77 8.51
N GLY A 38 -11.72 -12.35 8.01
CA GLY A 38 -11.70 -13.15 6.79
C GLY A 38 -11.65 -12.33 5.49
N MET A 39 -11.46 -11.01 5.57
CA MET A 39 -11.26 -10.15 4.41
C MET A 39 -9.92 -10.48 3.73
N ILE A 40 -9.96 -10.64 2.40
CA ILE A 40 -8.76 -10.85 1.58
C ILE A 40 -8.32 -9.50 1.02
N ILE A 41 -7.11 -9.08 1.39
CA ILE A 41 -6.56 -7.77 1.04
C ILE A 41 -5.40 -7.97 0.06
N TYR A 42 -5.53 -7.38 -1.12
CA TYR A 42 -4.50 -7.36 -2.16
C TYR A 42 -3.75 -6.03 -2.14
N VAL A 43 -2.46 -6.06 -1.78
CA VAL A 43 -1.62 -4.86 -1.71
C VAL A 43 -0.63 -4.87 -2.86
N PRO A 44 -0.65 -3.87 -3.78
CA PRO A 44 0.27 -3.85 -4.92
C PRO A 44 1.70 -3.84 -4.42
N LYS A 45 2.54 -4.76 -4.93
CA LYS A 45 3.97 -4.75 -4.66
C LYS A 45 4.54 -3.49 -5.30
N LYS A 46 4.97 -2.55 -4.46
CA LYS A 46 5.66 -1.33 -4.89
C LYS A 46 7.11 -1.42 -4.45
N ASN A 47 7.99 -0.82 -5.24
CA ASN A 47 9.37 -0.59 -4.80
C ASN A 47 9.34 0.38 -3.63
N ASN A 48 9.66 -0.14 -2.44
CA ASN A 48 9.75 0.69 -1.24
C ASN A 48 10.97 1.61 -1.39
N PRO A 49 10.79 2.94 -1.47
CA PRO A 49 11.91 3.87 -1.65
C PRO A 49 12.90 3.83 -0.48
N PHE A 50 12.44 3.47 0.72
CA PHE A 50 13.26 3.32 1.93
C PHE A 50 14.06 2.01 1.98
N LYS A 51 13.86 1.12 1.01
CA LYS A 51 14.67 -0.10 0.82
C LYS A 51 15.49 -0.08 -0.47
N ASN A 52 15.37 0.99 -1.26
CA ASN A 52 16.08 1.12 -2.52
C ASN A 52 17.41 1.83 -2.26
N SER A 53 18.53 1.11 -2.38
CA SER A 53 19.87 1.65 -2.13
C SER A 53 20.15 2.93 -2.92
N LYS A 54 19.77 3.00 -4.19
CA LYS A 54 19.97 4.19 -5.03
C LYS A 54 19.22 5.42 -4.52
N ILE A 55 18.01 5.21 -3.96
CA ILE A 55 17.21 6.30 -3.39
C ILE A 55 17.80 6.71 -2.05
N ILE A 56 18.17 5.74 -1.22
CA ILE A 56 18.80 6.00 0.08
C ILE A 56 20.08 6.81 -0.12
N GLU A 57 21.00 6.36 -0.98
CA GLU A 57 22.24 7.06 -1.30
C GLU A 57 21.97 8.48 -1.83
N LYS A 58 21.00 8.64 -2.73
CA LYS A 58 20.64 9.95 -3.30
C LYS A 58 20.17 10.96 -2.24
N TYR A 59 19.47 10.49 -1.21
CA TYR A 59 18.90 11.34 -0.16
C TYR A 59 19.65 11.22 1.19
N GLN A 60 20.77 10.51 1.22
CA GLN A 60 21.58 10.34 2.41
C GLN A 60 22.15 11.68 2.85
N GLY A 61 21.85 12.11 4.08
CA GLY A 61 22.27 13.42 4.60
C GLY A 61 21.42 14.60 4.13
N SER A 62 20.30 14.36 3.44
CA SER A 62 19.32 15.41 3.13
C SER A 62 18.53 15.78 4.38
N ASN A 63 18.84 16.93 4.97
CA ASN A 63 18.05 17.50 6.06
C ASN A 63 16.96 18.39 5.47
N GLN A 64 15.69 18.09 5.77
CA GLN A 64 14.64 19.06 5.52
C GLN A 64 14.83 20.24 6.49
N LYS A 65 14.78 21.46 5.95
CA LYS A 65 14.74 22.66 6.78
C LYS A 65 13.38 22.63 7.49
N GLU A 66 13.37 22.47 8.81
CA GLU A 66 12.13 22.54 9.58
C GLU A 66 11.43 23.87 9.27
N GLU A 67 10.19 23.80 8.82
CA GLU A 67 9.31 24.96 8.82
C GLU A 67 8.97 25.22 10.28
N ILE A 68 9.77 26.10 10.89
CA ILE A 68 9.78 26.43 12.31
C ILE A 68 8.35 26.50 12.86
N GLY A 69 7.94 25.47 13.60
CA GLY A 69 6.82 25.58 14.53
C GLY A 69 7.28 26.49 15.65
N ASN A 70 6.73 27.70 15.71
CA ASN A 70 7.03 28.69 16.75
C ASN A 70 7.04 28.02 18.12
N SER A 71 8.15 28.21 18.86
CA SER A 71 8.28 27.77 20.25
C SER A 71 7.21 28.46 21.09
N LEU A 72 6.15 27.74 21.43
CA LEU A 72 5.18 28.17 22.44
C LEU A 72 5.83 28.01 23.82
N ILE A 73 6.75 28.90 24.16
CA ILE A 73 7.18 29.10 25.55
C ILE A 73 6.05 29.83 26.26
N VAL A 74 4.99 29.10 26.63
CA VAL A 74 4.04 29.59 27.62
C VAL A 74 4.65 29.26 28.98
N LYS A 75 5.20 30.27 29.64
CA LYS A 75 5.45 30.21 31.09
C LYS A 75 4.08 30.06 31.75
N GLU A 76 3.79 28.89 32.31
CA GLU A 76 2.70 28.75 33.26
C GLU A 76 2.99 29.66 34.46
N LEU A 77 1.99 30.47 34.81
CA LEU A 77 1.95 31.41 35.94
C LEU A 77 1.56 30.69 37.23
#